data_AF-A0A5A9FIW2-F1
#
_entry.id   AF-A0A5A9FIW2-F1
#
_cell.length_a   1.000
_cell.length_b   1.000
_cell.length_c   1.000
_cell.angle_alpha   90.00
_cell.angle_beta   90.00
_cell.angle_gamma   90.00
#
_symmetry.space_group_name_H-M   'P 1'
#
loop_
_entity.id
_entity.type
_entity.pdbx_description
1 polymer ?
#
loop_
_entity_poly.entity_id
_entity_poly.type
_entity_poly.pdbx_seq_one_letter_code
_entity_poly.pdbx_strand_id
1 'polypeptide(L)'
;MRRSLTHLRNRPSLSGALAVALTSGAVAALWFRPSTALLTGWDLGVTVYILMAGFLMSRATVASMRRRARLLDPGKWGVLTGAVLASLIALAAIVVELVSAKGSPHEGLSAGLAAATVLLSWGFLHVFFAQHYAHDYWLNGGPQGERQGERPLDFPGNDAPDYLEFLYFSFTIGMTAQVSDVTTRSAGMRRLVLMHGALSFLFNTAVLALGVNLAAGLVG
;
A
#
# COMPACT_ATOMS: atom_id res chain seq x y z
N MET A 1 -12.13 18.74 9.97
CA MET A 1 -12.92 17.54 9.61
C MET A 1 -13.63 17.62 8.25
N ARG A 2 -14.33 18.71 7.88
CA ARG A 2 -15.07 18.79 6.60
C ARG A 2 -14.25 18.57 5.31
N ARG A 3 -12.98 19.01 5.26
CA ARG A 3 -12.09 18.77 4.10
C ARG A 3 -11.72 17.28 3.93
N SER A 4 -11.61 16.51 5.02
CA SER A 4 -11.23 15.08 4.95
C SER A 4 -12.31 14.20 4.29
N LEU A 5 -13.59 14.50 4.56
CA LEU A 5 -14.72 13.76 4.01
C LEU A 5 -14.90 13.97 2.50
N THR A 6 -14.60 15.18 1.99
CA THR A 6 -14.62 15.45 0.54
C THR A 6 -13.49 14.74 -0.21
N HIS A 7 -12.34 14.49 0.44
CA HIS A 7 -11.22 13.77 -0.19
C HIS A 7 -11.49 12.26 -0.34
N LEU A 8 -12.23 11.64 0.59
CA LEU A 8 -12.67 10.25 0.48
C LEU A 8 -13.64 10.04 -0.69
N ARG A 9 -14.51 11.02 -0.96
CA ARG A 9 -15.50 10.94 -2.05
C ARG A 9 -14.88 10.89 -3.46
N ASN A 10 -13.66 11.39 -3.63
CA ASN A 10 -12.95 11.38 -4.92
C ASN A 10 -12.07 10.13 -5.12
N ARG A 11 -12.05 9.19 -4.16
CA ARG A 11 -11.33 7.91 -4.26
C ARG A 11 -12.30 6.74 -4.02
N PRO A 12 -13.16 6.40 -5.01
CA PRO A 12 -14.19 5.38 -4.83
C PRO A 12 -13.63 4.02 -4.40
N SER A 13 -12.40 3.69 -4.81
CA SER A 13 -11.72 2.47 -4.39
C SER A 13 -11.34 2.47 -2.90
N LEU A 14 -10.93 3.62 -2.35
CA LEU A 14 -10.52 3.73 -0.95
C LEU A 14 -11.72 3.82 -0.01
N SER A 15 -12.79 4.52 -0.42
CA SER A 15 -14.04 4.56 0.34
C SER A 15 -14.73 3.19 0.37
N GLY A 16 -14.76 2.48 -0.76
CA GLY A 16 -15.32 1.12 -0.85
C GLY A 16 -14.54 0.14 0.03
N ALA A 17 -13.21 0.17 -0.07
CA ALA A 17 -12.33 -0.64 0.78
C ALA A 17 -12.50 -0.37 2.27
N LEU A 18 -12.60 0.91 2.67
CA LEU A 18 -12.81 1.29 4.07
C LEU A 18 -14.18 0.81 4.59
N ALA A 19 -15.23 0.92 3.77
CA ALA A 19 -16.55 0.42 4.12
C ALA A 19 -16.52 -1.11 4.31
N VAL A 20 -15.87 -1.84 3.42
CA VAL A 20 -15.68 -3.29 3.56
C VAL A 20 -14.89 -3.61 4.83
N ALA A 21 -13.80 -2.89 5.10
CA ALA A 21 -12.98 -3.14 6.28
C ALA A 21 -13.76 -2.97 7.59
N LEU A 22 -14.50 -1.86 7.71
CA LEU A 22 -15.28 -1.56 8.91
C LEU A 22 -16.45 -2.52 9.09
N THR A 23 -17.17 -2.83 8.01
CA THR A 23 -18.32 -3.74 8.09
C THR A 23 -17.90 -5.16 8.40
N SER A 24 -16.92 -5.70 7.69
CA SER A 24 -16.42 -7.06 7.94
C SER A 24 -15.73 -7.18 9.31
N GLY A 25 -14.98 -6.18 9.75
CA GLY A 25 -14.40 -6.15 11.09
C GLY A 25 -15.46 -6.08 12.20
N ALA A 26 -16.49 -5.25 12.04
CA ALA A 26 -17.59 -5.16 13.01
C ALA A 26 -18.40 -6.46 13.08
N VAL A 27 -18.66 -7.09 11.93
CA VAL A 27 -19.31 -8.40 11.83
C VAL A 27 -18.45 -9.46 12.52
N ALA A 28 -17.14 -9.54 12.20
CA ALA A 28 -16.24 -10.50 12.83
C ALA A 28 -16.13 -10.33 14.36
N ALA A 29 -16.22 -9.10 14.88
CA ALA A 29 -16.17 -8.81 16.31
C ALA A 29 -17.34 -9.40 17.11
N LEU A 30 -18.41 -9.86 16.46
CA LEU A 30 -19.55 -10.52 17.12
C LEU A 30 -19.23 -11.97 17.54
N TRP A 31 -18.26 -12.62 16.89
CA TRP A 31 -17.95 -14.04 17.11
C TRP A 31 -16.48 -14.30 17.43
N PHE A 32 -15.59 -13.38 17.08
CA PHE A 32 -14.14 -13.55 17.21
C PHE A 32 -13.53 -12.53 18.18
N ARG A 33 -12.29 -12.81 18.58
CA ARG A 33 -11.51 -11.89 19.42
C ARG A 33 -11.28 -10.56 18.69
N PRO A 34 -11.11 -9.45 19.41
CA PRO A 34 -10.89 -8.14 18.79
C PRO A 34 -9.71 -8.10 17.81
N SER A 35 -8.62 -8.83 18.09
CA SER A 35 -7.46 -8.95 17.19
C SER A 35 -7.84 -9.64 15.88
N THR A 36 -8.44 -10.83 15.94
CA THR A 36 -8.91 -11.59 14.77
C THR A 36 -9.91 -10.78 13.95
N ALA A 37 -10.85 -10.09 14.61
CA ALA A 37 -11.84 -9.26 13.95
C ALA A 37 -11.21 -8.05 13.23
N LEU A 38 -10.24 -7.39 13.88
CA LEU A 38 -9.49 -6.28 13.28
C LEU A 38 -8.70 -6.74 12.05
N LEU A 39 -7.98 -7.86 12.15
CA LEU A 39 -7.19 -8.43 11.06
C LEU A 39 -8.08 -8.87 9.90
N THR A 40 -9.21 -9.51 10.18
CA THR A 40 -10.20 -9.91 9.16
C THR A 40 -10.74 -8.70 8.40
N GLY A 41 -11.12 -7.64 9.13
CA GLY A 41 -11.58 -6.40 8.53
C GLY A 41 -10.51 -5.76 7.64
N TRP A 42 -9.28 -5.67 8.16
CA TRP A 42 -8.14 -5.14 7.42
C TRP A 42 -7.88 -5.92 6.13
N ASP A 43 -7.77 -7.25 6.20
CA ASP A 43 -7.44 -8.11 5.06
C ASP A 43 -8.48 -8.01 3.95
N LEU A 44 -9.77 -8.05 4.30
CA LEU A 44 -10.85 -7.92 3.33
C LEU A 44 -10.87 -6.52 2.70
N GLY A 45 -10.70 -5.48 3.51
CA GLY A 45 -10.63 -4.10 3.03
C GLY A 45 -9.47 -3.88 2.06
N VAL A 46 -8.27 -4.33 2.44
CA VAL A 46 -7.06 -4.22 1.62
C VAL A 46 -7.19 -5.04 0.34
N THR A 47 -7.74 -6.24 0.42
CA THR A 47 -7.99 -7.08 -0.77
C THR A 47 -8.90 -6.35 -1.75
N VAL A 48 -10.02 -5.80 -1.28
CA VAL A 48 -10.93 -5.01 -2.14
C VAL A 48 -10.22 -3.79 -2.72
N TYR A 49 -9.41 -3.08 -1.92
CA TYR A 49 -8.63 -1.94 -2.43
C TYR A 49 -7.69 -2.37 -3.56
N ILE A 50 -6.90 -3.42 -3.37
CA ILE A 50 -5.93 -3.90 -4.35
C ILE A 50 -6.63 -4.34 -5.63
N LEU A 51 -7.74 -5.10 -5.52
CA LEU A 51 -8.51 -5.55 -6.68
C LEU A 51 -9.11 -4.37 -7.46
N MET A 52 -9.72 -3.40 -6.77
CA MET A 52 -10.26 -2.20 -7.42
C MET A 52 -9.15 -1.34 -8.03
N ALA A 53 -8.02 -1.19 -7.34
CA ALA A 53 -6.86 -0.47 -7.84
C ALA A 53 -6.30 -1.14 -9.10
N GLY A 54 -6.06 -2.45 -9.06
CA GLY A 54 -5.57 -3.25 -10.19
C GLY A 54 -6.51 -3.20 -11.38
N PHE A 55 -7.82 -3.34 -11.16
CA PHE A 55 -8.82 -3.19 -12.23
C PHE A 55 -8.76 -1.79 -12.88
N LEU A 56 -8.74 -0.72 -12.07
CA LEU A 56 -8.63 0.65 -12.57
C LEU A 56 -7.31 0.90 -13.29
N MET A 57 -6.20 0.33 -12.80
CA MET A 57 -4.87 0.45 -13.40
C MET A 57 -4.80 -0.26 -14.76
N SER A 58 -5.33 -1.48 -14.85
CA SER A 58 -5.33 -2.29 -16.09
C SER A 58 -6.10 -1.65 -17.25
N ARG A 59 -7.08 -0.79 -16.94
CA ARG A 59 -7.89 -0.06 -17.92
C ARG A 59 -7.43 1.38 -18.14
N ALA A 60 -6.37 1.82 -17.46
CA ALA A 60 -5.94 3.20 -17.52
C ALA A 60 -5.16 3.51 -18.79
N THR A 61 -5.57 4.55 -19.49
CA THR A 61 -4.78 5.16 -20.57
C THR A 61 -3.96 6.33 -20.03
N VAL A 62 -2.91 6.75 -20.75
CA VAL A 62 -2.11 7.95 -20.42
C VAL A 62 -3.00 9.18 -20.23
N ALA A 63 -3.99 9.36 -21.10
CA ALA A 63 -4.97 10.44 -20.97
C ALA A 63 -5.77 10.35 -19.65
N SER A 64 -6.21 9.14 -19.27
CA SER A 64 -6.94 8.93 -18.02
C SER A 64 -6.05 9.17 -16.79
N MET A 65 -4.77 8.78 -16.82
CA MET A 65 -3.81 8.99 -15.75
C MET A 65 -3.51 10.48 -15.56
N ARG A 66 -3.30 11.23 -16.64
CA ARG A 66 -3.13 12.70 -16.58
C ARG A 66 -4.38 13.40 -16.04
N ARG A 67 -5.57 12.97 -16.46
CA ARG A 67 -6.83 13.49 -15.92
C ARG A 67 -6.94 13.20 -14.42
N ARG A 68 -6.64 11.97 -14.00
CA ARG A 68 -6.66 11.54 -12.61
C ARG A 68 -5.64 12.29 -11.77
N ALA A 69 -4.44 12.53 -12.29
CA ALA A 69 -3.41 13.31 -11.62
C ALA A 69 -3.88 14.73 -11.29
N ARG A 70 -4.55 15.41 -12.22
CA ARG A 70 -5.11 16.76 -12.01
C ARG A 70 -6.30 16.81 -11.05
N LEU A 71 -7.10 15.75 -10.96
CA LEU A 71 -8.30 15.69 -10.12
C LEU A 71 -8.01 15.33 -8.66
N LEU A 72 -6.83 14.77 -8.37
CA LEU A 72 -6.43 14.32 -7.05
C LEU A 72 -5.53 15.36 -6.36
N ASP A 73 -6.14 16.31 -5.66
CA ASP A 73 -5.42 17.38 -4.92
C ASP A 73 -5.16 17.00 -3.42
N PRO A 74 -4.36 17.75 -2.63
CA PRO A 74 -3.20 17.34 -1.84
C PRO A 74 -3.48 16.69 -0.47
N GLY A 75 -4.59 15.96 -0.30
CA GLY A 75 -4.80 15.05 0.84
C GLY A 75 -3.87 13.82 0.84
N LYS A 76 -2.93 13.76 -0.13
CA LYS A 76 -2.09 12.62 -0.49
C LYS A 76 -1.19 12.12 0.63
N TRP A 77 -0.71 13.03 1.49
CA TRP A 77 0.11 12.68 2.64
C TRP A 77 -0.73 12.11 3.79
N GLY A 78 -1.89 12.70 4.11
CA GLY A 78 -2.73 12.21 5.22
C GLY A 78 -3.23 10.78 5.02
N VAL A 79 -3.58 10.42 3.78
CA VAL A 79 -3.95 9.04 3.43
C VAL A 79 -2.74 8.11 3.44
N LEU A 80 -1.57 8.57 2.97
CA LEU A 80 -0.33 7.79 2.97
C LEU A 80 0.14 7.49 4.41
N THR A 81 0.17 8.50 5.27
CA THR A 81 0.51 8.35 6.68
C THR A 81 -0.52 7.44 7.37
N GLY A 82 -1.81 7.61 7.10
CA GLY A 82 -2.86 6.76 7.66
C GLY A 82 -2.75 5.29 7.21
N ALA A 83 -2.45 5.06 5.93
CA ALA A 83 -2.24 3.74 5.34
C ALA A 83 -1.01 3.03 5.95
N VAL A 84 0.09 3.76 6.08
CA VAL A 84 1.34 3.26 6.69
C VAL A 84 1.12 2.96 8.18
N LEU A 85 0.51 3.89 8.92
CA LEU A 85 0.20 3.69 10.34
C LEU A 85 -0.74 2.51 10.56
N ALA A 86 -1.77 2.37 9.72
CA ALA A 86 -2.68 1.23 9.82
C ALA A 86 -1.96 -0.10 9.50
N SER A 87 -1.01 -0.11 8.57
CA SER A 87 -0.17 -1.28 8.28
C SER A 87 0.75 -1.64 9.46
N LEU A 88 1.31 -0.63 10.14
CA LEU A 88 2.11 -0.83 11.35
C LEU A 88 1.25 -1.30 12.54
N ILE A 89 0.03 -0.79 12.67
CA ILE A 89 -0.94 -1.26 13.68
C ILE A 89 -1.32 -2.71 13.41
N ALA A 90 -1.56 -3.10 12.15
CA ALA A 90 -1.83 -4.47 11.76
C ALA A 90 -0.66 -5.41 12.14
N LEU A 91 0.59 -4.96 11.95
CA LEU A 91 1.78 -5.69 12.36
C LEU A 91 1.87 -5.91 13.88
N ALA A 92 1.49 -4.91 14.68
CA ALA A 92 1.39 -5.07 16.13
C ALA A 92 0.25 -6.02 16.53
N ALA A 93 -0.89 -5.94 15.83
CA ALA A 93 -2.04 -6.82 16.06
C ALA A 93 -1.72 -8.30 15.73
N ILE A 94 -0.84 -8.56 14.77
CA ILE A 94 -0.33 -9.91 14.48
C ILE A 94 0.36 -10.52 15.70
N VAL A 95 1.22 -9.77 16.40
CA VAL A 95 1.90 -10.29 17.61
C VAL A 95 0.88 -10.69 18.66
N VAL A 96 -0.14 -9.84 18.90
CA VAL A 96 -1.21 -10.12 19.86
C VAL A 96 -2.01 -11.35 19.46
N GLU A 97 -2.36 -11.47 18.19
CA GLU A 97 -3.11 -12.61 17.66
C GLU A 97 -2.33 -13.92 17.84
N LEU A 98 -1.06 -13.96 17.43
CA LEU A 98 -0.22 -15.15 17.50
C LEU A 98 0.03 -15.60 18.94
N VAL A 99 0.34 -14.66 19.85
CA VAL A 99 0.54 -14.98 21.28
C VAL A 99 -0.76 -15.51 21.90
N SER A 100 -1.89 -14.91 21.56
CA SER A 100 -3.18 -15.30 22.14
C SER A 100 -3.71 -16.63 21.59
N ALA A 101 -3.33 -17.01 20.37
CA ALA A 101 -3.76 -18.23 19.71
C ALA A 101 -2.89 -19.45 20.05
N LYS A 102 -1.71 -19.25 20.64
CA LYS A 102 -0.77 -20.33 20.99
C LYS A 102 -1.42 -21.38 21.90
N GLY A 103 -1.34 -22.65 21.50
CA GLY A 103 -1.94 -23.78 22.22
C GLY A 103 -3.46 -23.91 22.07
N SER A 104 -4.09 -23.11 21.20
CA SER A 104 -5.53 -23.20 20.92
C SER A 104 -5.79 -24.08 19.68
N PRO A 105 -7.01 -24.64 19.52
CA PRO A 105 -7.40 -25.37 18.31
C PRO A 105 -7.35 -24.52 17.02
N HIS A 106 -7.29 -23.20 17.15
CA HIS A 106 -7.29 -22.26 16.02
C HIS A 106 -5.92 -21.67 15.72
N GLU A 107 -4.85 -22.15 16.35
CA GLU A 107 -3.49 -21.63 16.18
C GLU A 107 -3.05 -21.55 14.71
N GLY A 108 -3.32 -22.60 13.92
CA GLY A 108 -3.00 -22.61 12.49
C GLY A 108 -3.79 -21.59 11.67
N LEU A 109 -5.05 -21.33 12.03
CA LEU A 109 -5.89 -20.32 11.36
C LEU A 109 -5.40 -18.91 11.68
N SER A 110 -5.06 -18.63 12.94
CA SER A 110 -4.47 -17.36 13.36
C SER A 110 -3.11 -17.10 12.69
N ALA A 111 -2.28 -18.15 12.52
CA ALA A 111 -1.04 -18.06 11.76
C ALA A 111 -1.27 -17.76 10.28
N GLY A 112 -2.25 -18.41 9.65
CA GLY A 112 -2.64 -18.16 8.26
C GLY A 112 -3.17 -16.73 8.06
N LEU A 113 -4.02 -16.25 8.97
CA LEU A 113 -4.54 -14.88 8.96
C LEU A 113 -3.40 -13.86 9.11
N ALA A 114 -2.50 -14.07 10.06
CA ALA A 114 -1.34 -13.21 10.23
C ALA A 114 -0.45 -13.16 8.98
N ALA A 115 -0.19 -14.30 8.34
CA ALA A 115 0.57 -14.36 7.10
C ALA A 115 -0.15 -13.62 5.95
N ALA A 116 -1.46 -13.78 5.82
CA ALA A 116 -2.27 -13.04 4.85
C ALA A 116 -2.21 -11.53 5.09
N THR A 117 -2.38 -11.09 6.34
CA THR A 117 -2.25 -9.68 6.74
C THR A 117 -0.90 -9.10 6.35
N VAL A 118 0.20 -9.83 6.59
CA VAL A 118 1.55 -9.38 6.20
C VAL A 118 1.63 -9.19 4.68
N LEU A 119 1.25 -10.19 3.89
CA LEU A 119 1.34 -10.14 2.43
C LEU A 119 0.46 -9.04 1.83
N LEU A 120 -0.76 -8.90 2.34
CA LEU A 120 -1.72 -7.89 1.90
C LEU A 120 -1.24 -6.48 2.25
N SER A 121 -0.73 -6.27 3.46
CA SER A 121 -0.20 -4.96 3.88
C SER A 121 1.02 -4.55 3.07
N TRP A 122 1.89 -5.52 2.75
CA TRP A 122 3.06 -5.30 1.88
C TRP A 122 2.65 -4.91 0.46
N GLY A 123 1.76 -5.68 -0.17
CA GLY A 123 1.26 -5.38 -1.51
C GLY A 123 0.51 -4.03 -1.57
N PHE A 124 -0.29 -3.73 -0.54
CA PHE A 124 -1.00 -2.47 -0.40
C PHE A 124 -0.05 -1.27 -0.38
N LEU A 125 1.01 -1.33 0.41
CA LEU A 125 2.04 -0.29 0.48
C LEU A 125 2.57 0.03 -0.93
N HIS A 126 2.98 -0.99 -1.68
CA HIS A 126 3.59 -0.81 -2.99
C HIS A 126 2.60 -0.38 -4.07
N VAL A 127 1.37 -0.90 -4.07
CA VAL A 127 0.30 -0.42 -4.97
C VAL A 127 -0.03 1.04 -4.69
N PHE A 128 -0.05 1.44 -3.42
CA PHE A 128 -0.31 2.82 -3.03
C PHE A 128 0.81 3.76 -3.47
N PHE A 129 2.08 3.39 -3.24
CA PHE A 129 3.23 4.17 -3.71
C PHE A 129 3.28 4.26 -5.24
N ALA A 130 2.95 3.18 -5.96
CA ALA A 130 2.86 3.21 -7.43
C ALA A 130 1.84 4.26 -7.92
N GLN A 131 0.67 4.35 -7.28
CA GLN A 131 -0.29 5.42 -7.57
C GLN A 131 0.26 6.82 -7.28
N HIS A 132 1.06 6.96 -6.22
CA HIS A 132 1.68 8.23 -5.85
C HIS A 132 2.74 8.66 -6.86
N TYR A 133 3.60 7.73 -7.29
CA TYR A 133 4.59 7.97 -8.33
C TYR A 133 3.91 8.37 -9.64
N ALA A 134 2.87 7.64 -10.07
CA ALA A 134 2.11 7.98 -11.27
C ALA A 134 1.47 9.38 -11.17
N HIS A 135 0.90 9.71 -10.02
CA HIS A 135 0.31 11.02 -9.78
C HIS A 135 1.35 12.14 -9.87
N ASP A 136 2.46 12.04 -9.13
CA ASP A 136 3.51 13.06 -9.14
C ASP A 136 4.18 13.18 -10.52
N TYR A 137 4.34 12.06 -11.24
CA TYR A 137 4.86 12.04 -12.61
C TYR A 137 3.95 12.82 -13.57
N TRP A 138 2.65 12.52 -13.56
CA TRP A 138 1.70 13.11 -14.50
C TRP A 138 1.17 14.50 -14.08
N LEU A 139 1.30 14.88 -12.80
CA LEU A 139 0.96 16.22 -12.32
C LEU A 139 2.04 17.23 -12.69
N ASN A 140 3.32 16.87 -12.51
CA ASN A 140 4.45 17.76 -12.77
C ASN A 140 4.96 17.69 -14.23
N GLY A 141 4.55 16.69 -15.01
CA GLY A 141 4.87 16.55 -16.43
C GLY A 141 3.80 17.12 -17.36
N GLY A 142 3.72 18.46 -17.47
CA GLY A 142 2.65 19.22 -18.15
C GLY A 142 2.24 18.78 -19.57
N PRO A 143 1.07 19.25 -20.08
CA PRO A 143 0.46 18.79 -21.32
C PRO A 143 1.19 19.21 -22.61
N GLN A 144 2.06 20.22 -22.55
CA GLN A 144 2.91 20.68 -23.63
C GLN A 144 4.32 20.85 -23.05
N GLY A 145 5.33 20.33 -23.73
CA GLY A 145 6.71 20.22 -23.24
C GLY A 145 7.45 21.55 -23.12
N GLU A 146 6.96 22.52 -22.35
CA GLU A 146 7.66 23.80 -22.17
C GLU A 146 8.82 23.73 -21.16
N ARG A 147 9.00 22.61 -20.45
CA ARG A 147 10.32 22.19 -19.96
C ARG A 147 10.44 20.67 -20.06
N GLN A 148 10.97 20.18 -21.17
CA GLN A 148 11.34 18.77 -21.39
C GLN A 148 12.37 18.21 -20.36
N GLY A 149 12.74 18.96 -19.31
CA GLY A 149 13.78 18.59 -18.34
C GLY A 149 13.32 18.15 -16.94
N GLU A 150 12.03 18.25 -16.56
CA GLU A 150 11.63 18.14 -15.13
C GLU A 150 10.62 17.02 -14.81
N ARG A 151 10.49 15.96 -15.63
CA ARG A 151 9.73 14.78 -15.19
C ARG A 151 10.43 14.17 -13.97
N PRO A 152 9.73 13.85 -12.87
CA PRO A 152 10.38 13.47 -11.62
C PRO A 152 11.02 12.07 -11.65
N LEU A 153 10.63 11.22 -12.61
CA LEU A 153 11.21 9.90 -12.88
C LEU A 153 11.58 9.80 -14.36
N ASP A 154 12.55 8.94 -14.66
CA ASP A 154 13.00 8.59 -16.01
C ASP A 154 12.84 7.09 -16.20
N PHE A 155 12.05 6.66 -17.18
CA PHE A 155 11.82 5.26 -17.50
C PHE A 155 12.58 4.92 -18.78
N PRO A 156 13.53 3.97 -18.76
CA PRO A 156 14.37 3.66 -19.91
C PRO A 156 13.54 3.30 -21.16
N GLY A 157 13.67 4.10 -22.22
CA GLY A 157 12.96 3.87 -23.48
C GLY A 157 11.44 4.06 -23.42
N ASN A 158 10.89 4.63 -22.34
CA ASN A 158 9.45 4.81 -22.17
C ASN A 158 9.07 6.23 -21.74
N ASP A 159 8.69 7.06 -22.72
CA ASP A 159 8.21 8.43 -22.49
C ASP A 159 6.72 8.50 -22.10
N ALA A 160 6.03 7.37 -21.98
CA ALA A 160 4.61 7.33 -21.65
C ALA A 160 4.29 6.20 -20.67
N PRO A 161 4.94 6.17 -19.49
CA PRO A 161 4.83 5.06 -18.57
C PRO A 161 3.39 4.85 -18.10
N ASP A 162 2.97 3.60 -18.10
CA ASP A 162 1.68 3.17 -17.57
C ASP A 162 1.77 2.77 -16.09
N TYR A 163 0.67 2.30 -15.51
CA TYR A 163 0.71 1.88 -14.12
C TYR A 163 1.62 0.67 -13.86
N LEU A 164 1.90 -0.17 -14.85
CA LEU A 164 2.81 -1.31 -14.67
C LEU A 164 4.25 -0.82 -14.49
N GLU A 165 4.66 0.23 -15.19
CA GLU A 165 5.96 0.89 -14.99
C GLU A 165 6.10 1.43 -13.55
N PHE A 166 5.07 2.10 -13.03
CA PHE A 166 5.09 2.60 -11.66
C PHE A 166 5.01 1.49 -10.60
N LEU A 167 4.31 0.38 -10.91
CA LEU A 167 4.30 -0.81 -10.06
C LEU A 167 5.67 -1.46 -10.06
N TYR A 168 6.30 -1.66 -11.22
CA TYR A 168 7.66 -2.15 -11.35
C TYR A 168 8.63 -1.33 -10.48
N PHE A 169 8.62 0.00 -10.63
CA PHE A 169 9.45 0.88 -9.82
C PHE A 169 9.17 0.71 -8.31
N SER A 170 7.89 0.78 -7.91
CA SER A 170 7.47 0.70 -6.51
C SER A 170 7.85 -0.62 -5.84
N PHE A 171 7.55 -1.75 -6.48
CA PHE A 171 7.87 -3.08 -5.96
C PHE A 171 9.38 -3.30 -5.92
N THR A 172 10.15 -2.78 -6.88
CA THR A 172 11.61 -2.91 -6.89
C THR A 172 12.26 -2.18 -5.69
N ILE A 173 11.75 -1.00 -5.31
CA ILE A 173 12.14 -0.34 -4.05
C ILE A 173 11.87 -1.26 -2.85
N GLY A 174 10.68 -1.88 -2.81
CA GLY A 174 10.25 -2.72 -1.70
C GLY A 174 11.01 -4.04 -1.54
N MET A 175 11.24 -4.73 -2.64
CA MET A 175 11.86 -6.06 -2.67
C MET A 175 13.38 -6.01 -2.55
N THR A 176 14.03 -4.99 -3.11
CA THR A 176 15.49 -5.02 -3.35
C THR A 176 16.22 -3.73 -2.98
N ALA A 177 15.56 -2.78 -2.31
CA ALA A 177 16.15 -1.48 -1.95
C ALA A 177 16.76 -0.74 -3.16
N GLN A 178 16.03 -0.74 -4.29
CA GLN A 178 16.30 0.05 -5.51
C GLN A 178 17.29 -0.56 -6.53
N VAL A 179 17.05 -1.81 -6.97
CA VAL A 179 17.65 -2.35 -8.21
C VAL A 179 16.75 -2.07 -9.42
N SER A 180 16.28 -0.82 -9.56
CA SER A 180 15.49 -0.38 -10.70
C SER A 180 16.37 0.35 -11.72
N ASP A 181 16.11 0.16 -13.00
CA ASP A 181 16.70 0.97 -14.08
C ASP A 181 16.05 2.36 -14.22
N VAL A 182 14.94 2.59 -13.50
CA VAL A 182 14.25 3.89 -13.38
C VAL A 182 15.04 4.86 -12.52
N THR A 183 15.30 6.06 -13.03
CA THR A 183 16.09 7.08 -12.32
C THR A 183 15.23 8.23 -11.78
N THR A 184 15.58 8.74 -10.59
CA THR A 184 14.90 9.89 -9.98
C THR A 184 15.53 11.20 -10.46
N ARG A 185 14.73 12.12 -11.01
CA ARG A 185 15.24 13.39 -11.56
C ARG A 185 14.97 14.62 -10.69
N SER A 186 14.08 14.54 -9.70
CA SER A 186 13.76 15.66 -8.79
C SER A 186 14.10 15.38 -7.32
N ALA A 187 14.45 16.44 -6.57
CA ALA A 187 14.71 16.33 -5.14
C ALA A 187 13.48 15.88 -4.34
N GLY A 188 12.28 16.30 -4.77
CA GLY A 188 11.01 15.85 -4.20
C GLY A 188 10.82 14.34 -4.36
N MET A 189 11.10 13.81 -5.56
CA MET A 189 11.01 12.38 -5.84
C MET A 189 12.01 11.57 -5.02
N ARG A 190 13.25 12.06 -4.88
CA ARG A 190 14.25 11.41 -4.01
C ARG A 190 13.81 11.30 -2.55
N ARG A 191 13.20 12.35 -2.00
CA ARG A 191 12.66 12.32 -0.62
C ARG A 191 11.51 11.32 -0.48
N LEU A 192 10.63 11.22 -1.48
CA LEU A 192 9.55 10.25 -1.52
C LEU A 192 10.07 8.81 -1.59
N VAL A 193 11.05 8.55 -2.47
CA VAL A 193 11.73 7.25 -2.60
C VAL A 193 12.45 6.87 -1.31
N LEU A 194 13.13 7.82 -0.66
CA LEU A 194 13.77 7.59 0.64
C LEU A 194 12.75 7.14 1.70
N MET A 195 11.61 7.84 1.79
CA MET A 195 10.55 7.46 2.73
C MET A 195 9.97 6.08 2.39
N HIS A 196 9.70 5.80 1.11
CA HIS A 196 9.21 4.49 0.68
C HIS A 196 10.21 3.37 1.02
N GLY A 197 11.50 3.56 0.73
CA GLY A 197 12.56 2.62 1.05
C GLY A 197 12.70 2.39 2.55
N ALA A 198 12.70 3.45 3.37
CA ALA A 198 12.76 3.33 4.82
C ALA A 198 11.56 2.54 5.40
N LEU A 199 10.35 2.83 4.92
CA LEU A 199 9.15 2.08 5.32
C LEU A 199 9.21 0.62 4.90
N SER A 200 9.66 0.36 3.67
CA SER A 200 9.81 -1.01 3.15
C SER A 200 10.84 -1.80 3.96
N PHE A 201 11.96 -1.17 4.32
CA PHE A 201 12.99 -1.78 5.15
C PHE A 201 12.45 -2.16 6.54
N LEU A 202 11.73 -1.25 7.20
CA LEU A 202 11.11 -1.53 8.50
C LEU A 202 10.09 -2.66 8.40
N PHE A 203 9.26 -2.66 7.35
CA PHE A 203 8.28 -3.70 7.10
C PHE A 203 8.97 -5.06 6.91
N ASN A 204 9.96 -5.16 6.01
CA ASN A 204 10.71 -6.39 5.75
C ASN A 204 11.41 -6.90 7.02
N THR A 205 11.98 -6.00 7.83
CA THR A 205 12.61 -6.35 9.10
C THR A 205 11.61 -6.96 10.08
N ALA A 206 10.42 -6.37 10.19
CA ALA A 206 9.39 -6.91 11.07
C ALA A 206 8.84 -8.26 10.59
N VAL A 207 8.65 -8.43 9.28
CA VAL A 207 8.27 -9.72 8.69
C VAL A 207 9.32 -10.79 9.00
N LEU A 208 10.60 -10.46 8.82
CA LEU A 208 11.70 -11.38 9.16
C LEU A 208 11.68 -11.74 10.65
N ALA A 209 11.52 -10.76 11.54
CA ALA A 209 11.45 -10.98 12.98
C ALA A 209 10.27 -11.88 13.38
N LEU A 210 9.08 -11.63 12.82
CA LEU A 210 7.90 -12.48 13.03
C LEU A 210 8.12 -13.89 12.48
N GLY A 211 8.70 -14.01 11.27
CA GLY A 211 9.01 -15.29 10.64
C GLY A 211 9.99 -16.11 11.47
N VAL A 212 11.06 -15.50 12.00
CA VAL A 212 12.02 -16.17 12.88
C VAL A 212 11.37 -16.62 14.18
N ASN A 213 10.55 -15.77 14.81
CA ASN A 213 9.84 -16.12 16.05
C ASN A 213 8.87 -17.30 15.84
N LEU A 214 8.14 -17.31 14.71
CA LEU A 214 7.26 -18.42 14.34
C LEU A 214 8.03 -19.70 14.09
N ALA A 215 9.12 -19.64 13.32
CA ALA A 215 9.97 -20.80 13.05
C ALA A 215 10.58 -21.39 14.32
N ALA A 216 11.07 -20.55 15.24
CA ALA A 216 11.60 -20.98 16.52
C ALA A 216 10.52 -21.68 17.38
N GLY A 217 9.27 -21.21 17.34
CA GLY A 217 8.16 -21.82 18.05
C GLY A 217 7.63 -23.13 17.44
N LEU A 218 8.01 -23.47 16.21
CA LEU A 218 7.65 -24.74 15.55
C LEU A 218 8.70 -25.85 15.81
N VAL A 219 9.94 -25.48 16.11
CA VAL A 219 11.06 -26.41 16.33
C VAL A 219 11.28 -26.71 17.81
N GLY A 220 10.76 -25.88 18.72
CA GLY A 220 10.81 -26.08 20.18
C GLY A 220 9.44 -26.45 20.75
#